data_AF-A0A845Z759-F1
#
_entry.id   AF-A0A845Z759-F1
#
_cell.length_a   1.000
_cell.length_b   1.000
_cell.length_c   1.000
_cell.angle_alpha   90.00
_cell.angle_beta   90.00
_cell.angle_gamma   90.00
#
_symmetry.space_group_name_H-M   'P 1'
#
loop_
_entity.id
_entity.type
_entity.pdbx_description
1 polymer ?
#
loop_
_entity_poly.entity_id
_entity_poly.type
_entity_poly.pdbx_seq_one_letter_code
_entity_poly.pdbx_strand_id
1 'polypeptide(L)'
;MCEIGGGMNFKRREFLRIVIDAIDGKTESIVVAHKDRLCRFAFDLVETLVNRSGCQIIVANQSKNAPQQELVEDMLAIIHCFSCRIYGSRHYAKEKVKAKRKYC
;
A
#
# COMPACT_ATOMS: atom_id res chain seq x y z
N MET A 1 13.79 5.37 -6.07
CA MET A 1 13.70 3.97 -5.57
C MET A 1 12.30 3.46 -5.86
N CYS A 2 12.16 2.20 -6.29
CA CYS A 2 10.89 1.63 -6.75
C CYS A 2 10.55 0.43 -5.86
N GLU A 3 9.30 0.32 -5.42
CA GLU A 3 8.82 -0.80 -4.61
C GLU A 3 7.65 -1.49 -5.31
N ILE A 4 7.65 -2.82 -5.28
CA ILE A 4 6.60 -3.66 -5.86
C ILE A 4 5.69 -4.13 -4.74
N GLY A 5 4.47 -3.60 -4.70
CA GLY A 5 3.44 -3.98 -3.75
C GLY A 5 2.20 -3.11 -3.88
N GLY A 6 1.04 -3.67 -3.56
CA GLY A 6 -0.22 -2.93 -3.64
C GLY A 6 -0.25 -1.75 -2.67
N GLY A 7 -0.86 -0.63 -3.06
CA GLY A 7 -1.04 0.56 -2.23
C GLY A 7 -1.88 0.35 -0.96
N MET A 8 -2.43 -0.85 -0.76
CA MET A 8 -3.11 -1.30 0.48
C MET A 8 -2.18 -2.06 1.44
N ASN A 9 -0.95 -2.38 1.04
CA ASN A 9 0.00 -3.07 1.90
C ASN A 9 0.89 -2.06 2.63
N PHE A 10 0.56 -1.81 3.90
CA PHE A 10 1.35 -0.96 4.79
C PHE A 10 2.61 -1.65 5.34
N LYS A 11 2.83 -2.94 5.07
CA LYS A 11 4.05 -3.68 5.48
C LYS A 11 5.15 -3.66 4.43
N ARG A 12 4.97 -2.83 3.40
CA ARG A 12 5.95 -2.54 2.36
C ARG A 12 7.22 -1.95 3.01
N ARG A 13 8.37 -2.53 2.67
CA ARG A 13 9.66 -2.19 3.32
C ARG A 13 10.07 -0.76 3.02
N GLU A 14 9.97 -0.34 1.75
CA GLU A 14 10.40 1.00 1.36
C GLU A 14 9.40 2.05 1.84
N PHE A 15 8.09 1.76 1.75
CA PHE A 15 7.04 2.58 2.37
C PHE A 15 7.30 2.83 3.86
N LEU A 16 7.50 1.77 4.65
CA LEU A 16 7.74 1.91 6.10
C LEU A 16 9.01 2.70 6.38
N ARG A 17 10.09 2.44 5.63
CA ARG A 17 11.34 3.17 5.79
C ARG A 17 11.13 4.68 5.57
N ILE A 18 10.50 5.07 4.47
CA ILE A 18 10.24 6.48 4.14
C ILE A 18 9.37 7.15 5.21
N VAL A 19 8.30 6.48 5.66
CA VAL A 19 7.40 7.04 6.67
C VAL A 19 8.12 7.18 8.01
N ILE A 20 8.90 6.20 8.43
CA ILE A 20 9.67 6.25 9.69
C ILE A 20 10.75 7.34 9.62
N ASP A 21 11.52 7.41 8.54
CA ASP A 21 12.56 8.43 8.39
C ASP A 21 11.98 9.85 8.37
N ALA A 22 10.77 10.01 7.83
CA ALA A 22 10.06 11.28 7.86
C ALA A 22 9.51 11.62 9.25
N ILE A 23 9.03 10.64 10.02
CA ILE A 23 8.62 10.81 11.42
C ILE A 23 9.82 11.13 12.32
N ASP A 24 10.96 10.49 12.09
CA ASP A 24 12.22 10.74 12.80
C ASP A 24 12.85 12.11 12.45
N GLY A 25 12.27 12.87 11.52
CA GLY A 25 12.77 14.17 11.10
C GLY A 25 14.03 14.10 10.22
N LYS A 26 14.36 12.93 9.68
CA LYS A 26 15.51 12.76 8.76
C LYS A 26 15.21 13.23 7.34
N THR A 27 13.93 13.42 7.01
CA THR A 27 13.46 13.79 5.68
C THR A 27 12.60 15.03 5.76
N GLU A 28 12.90 16.05 4.96
CA GLU A 28 12.17 17.32 4.92
C GLU A 28 10.94 17.26 3.99
N SER A 29 11.01 16.48 2.92
CA SER A 29 9.90 16.32 1.98
C SER A 29 9.86 14.96 1.31
N ILE A 30 8.64 14.45 1.08
CA ILE A 30 8.37 13.22 0.33
C ILE A 30 7.68 13.61 -0.97
N VAL A 31 8.34 13.37 -2.11
CA VAL A 31 7.75 13.63 -3.42
C VAL A 31 7.16 12.34 -4.00
N VAL A 32 5.87 12.38 -4.34
CA VAL A 32 5.17 11.26 -4.97
C VAL A 32 4.46 11.70 -6.24
N ALA A 33 4.47 10.83 -7.25
CA ALA A 33 3.80 11.13 -8.52
C ALA A 33 2.28 11.22 -8.32
N HIS A 34 1.67 10.29 -7.59
CA HIS A 34 0.23 10.22 -7.32
C HIS A 34 0.01 9.74 -5.88
N LYS A 35 -1.12 10.11 -5.27
CA LYS A 35 -1.49 9.68 -3.90
C LYS A 35 -1.48 8.15 -3.76
N ASP A 36 -2.05 7.44 -4.74
CA ASP A 36 -2.14 5.97 -4.74
C ASP A 36 -0.79 5.24 -4.73
N ARG A 37 0.28 5.90 -5.18
CA ARG A 37 1.63 5.33 -5.14
C ARG A 37 2.17 5.28 -3.72
N LEU A 38 1.83 6.27 -2.91
CA LEU A 38 2.16 6.28 -1.49
C LEU A 38 1.28 5.27 -0.77
N CYS A 39 -0.04 5.48 -0.79
CA CYS A 39 -1.03 4.60 -0.20
C CYS A 39 -2.40 4.90 -0.77
N ARG A 40 -3.21 3.84 -1.01
CA ARG A 40 -4.62 4.00 -1.42
C ARG A 40 -5.50 4.49 -0.28
N PHE A 41 -5.29 3.94 0.90
CA PHE A 41 -6.02 4.32 2.11
C PHE A 41 -5.10 5.02 3.09
N ALA A 42 -5.71 5.80 3.99
CA ALA A 42 -5.03 6.46 5.09
C ALA A 42 -3.95 7.46 4.63
N PHE A 43 -4.09 8.04 3.42
CA PHE A 43 -3.20 9.10 2.94
C PHE A 43 -3.22 10.29 3.92
N ASP A 44 -4.41 10.78 4.28
CA ASP A 44 -4.56 11.90 5.21
C ASP A 44 -3.97 11.60 6.60
N LEU A 45 -4.03 10.34 7.04
CA LEU A 45 -3.40 9.90 8.28
C LEU A 45 -1.87 9.98 8.18
N VAL A 46 -1.29 9.44 7.10
CA VAL A 46 0.16 9.49 6.86
C VAL A 46 0.62 10.94 6.73
N GLU A 47 -0.10 11.76 5.97
CA GLU A 47 0.17 13.19 5.83
C GLU A 47 0.16 13.91 7.18
N THR A 48 -0.85 13.65 8.03
CA THR A 48 -0.93 14.23 9.37
C THR A 48 0.23 13.81 10.26
N LEU A 49 0.65 12.53 10.21
CA LEU A 49 1.77 12.02 11.00
C LEU A 49 3.09 12.64 10.59
N VAL A 50 3.33 12.75 9.29
CA VAL A 50 4.58 13.24 8.70
C VAL A 50 4.67 14.77 8.80
N ASN A 51 3.56 15.49 8.66
CA ASN A 51 3.52 16.94 8.89
C ASN A 51 3.85 17.32 10.34
N ARG A 52 3.53 16.46 11.31
CA ARG A 52 3.84 16.71 12.73
C ARG A 52 5.35 16.74 13.02
N SER A 53 6.15 16.01 12.25
CA SER A 53 7.61 16.02 12.32
C SER A 53 8.26 17.07 11.42
N GLY A 54 7.45 17.95 10.79
CA GLY A 54 7.94 19.01 9.91
C GLY A 54 8.23 18.57 8.47
N CYS A 55 7.85 17.35 8.10
CA CYS A 55 8.05 16.83 6.75
C CYS A 55 6.78 17.02 5.90
N GLN A 56 6.92 17.42 4.63
CA GLN A 56 5.80 17.67 3.73
C GLN A 56 5.68 16.62 2.61
N ILE A 57 4.45 16.22 2.28
CA ILE A 57 4.19 15.32 1.15
C ILE A 57 3.79 16.14 -0.08
N ILE A 58 4.60 16.08 -1.14
CA ILE A 58 4.38 16.80 -2.39
C ILE A 58 3.88 15.81 -3.44
N VAL A 59 2.64 16.01 -3.91
CA VAL A 59 2.03 15.18 -4.96
C VAL A 59 2.16 15.88 -6.31
N ALA A 60 2.98 15.33 -7.21
CA ALA A 60 3.28 15.94 -8.51
C ALA A 60 2.10 15.91 -9.49
N ASN A 61 1.25 14.88 -9.42
CA ASN A 61 0.08 14.73 -10.27
C ASN A 61 -1.18 14.59 -9.42
N GLN A 62 -1.96 15.67 -9.36
CA GLN A 62 -3.34 15.63 -8.90
C GLN A 62 -4.21 15.23 -10.09
N SER A 63 -4.32 13.92 -10.34
CA SER A 63 -5.30 13.41 -11.31
C SER A 63 -6.69 13.90 -10.92
N LYS A 64 -7.31 14.72 -11.77
CA LYS A 64 -8.70 15.16 -11.63
C LYS A 64 -9.64 14.01 -12.04
N ASN A 65 -9.62 12.92 -11.29
CA ASN A 65 -10.63 11.89 -11.46
C ASN A 65 -11.91 12.36 -10.79
N ALA A 66 -13.06 11.97 -11.32
CA ALA A 66 -14.32 12.21 -10.63
C ALA A 66 -14.32 11.42 -9.31
N PRO A 67 -14.82 11.99 -8.20
CA PRO A 67 -14.76 11.33 -6.88
C PRO A 67 -15.46 9.97 -6.88
N GLN A 68 -16.48 9.77 -7.73
CA GLN A 68 -17.15 8.48 -7.90
C GLN A 68 -16.22 7.41 -8.48
N GLN A 69 -15.35 7.80 -9.43
CA GLN A 69 -14.43 6.87 -10.07
C GLN A 69 -13.35 6.39 -9.09
N GLU A 70 -12.80 7.29 -8.28
CA GLU A 70 -11.83 6.94 -7.23
C GLU A 70 -12.42 5.92 -6.24
N LEU A 71 -13.66 6.14 -5.80
CA LEU A 71 -14.37 5.23 -4.90
C LEU A 71 -14.55 3.82 -5.50
N VAL A 72 -14.92 3.74 -6.79
CA VAL A 72 -15.08 2.45 -7.49
C VAL A 72 -13.72 1.76 -7.62
N GLU A 73 -12.67 2.49 -7.99
CA GLU A 73 -11.32 1.96 -8.09
C GLU A 73 -10.80 1.42 -6.75
N ASP A 74 -11.12 2.09 -5.66
CA ASP A 74 -10.78 1.64 -4.30
C ASP A 74 -11.55 0.38 -3.89
N MET A 75 -12.86 0.29 -4.21
CA MET A 75 -13.62 -0.94 -3.99
C MET A 75 -13.04 -2.11 -4.79
N LEU A 76 -12.69 -1.90 -6.05
CA LEU A 76 -12.07 -2.94 -6.89
C LEU A 76 -10.71 -3.36 -6.32
N ALA A 77 -9.90 -2.43 -5.82
CA ALA A 77 -8.63 -2.74 -5.17
C ALA A 77 -8.81 -3.58 -3.91
N ILE A 78 -9.81 -3.26 -3.08
CA ILE A 78 -10.19 -4.05 -1.90
C ILE A 78 -10.58 -5.47 -2.31
N ILE A 79 -11.53 -5.61 -3.23
CA ILE A 79 -12.05 -6.91 -3.68
C ILE A 79 -10.91 -7.75 -4.26
N HIS A 80 -10.05 -7.15 -5.08
CA HIS A 80 -8.90 -7.82 -5.67
C HIS A 80 -7.93 -8.31 -4.59
N CYS A 81 -7.57 -7.46 -3.61
CA CYS A 81 -6.68 -7.83 -2.52
C CYS A 81 -7.23 -9.01 -1.69
N PHE A 82 -8.51 -8.95 -1.32
CA PHE A 82 -9.16 -10.04 -0.59
C PHE A 82 -9.27 -11.32 -1.42
N SER A 83 -9.60 -11.20 -2.71
CA SER A 83 -9.66 -12.33 -3.63
C SER A 83 -8.31 -13.03 -3.72
N CYS A 84 -7.23 -12.31 -3.99
CA CYS A 84 -5.87 -12.87 -4.02
C CYS A 84 -5.52 -13.59 -2.71
N ARG A 85 -5.91 -13.03 -1.57
CA ARG A 85 -5.65 -13.64 -0.25
C ARG A 85 -6.44 -14.93 -0.04
N ILE A 86 -7.71 -14.97 -0.45
CA ILE A 86 -8.57 -16.16 -0.37
C ILE A 86 -8.05 -17.25 -1.32
N TYR A 87 -7.78 -16.91 -2.59
CA TYR A 87 -7.28 -17.87 -3.57
C TYR A 87 -5.89 -18.39 -3.22
N GLY A 88 -4.99 -17.52 -2.75
CA GLY A 88 -3.68 -17.92 -2.24
C GLY A 88 -3.81 -18.92 -1.10
N SER A 89 -4.67 -18.64 -0.11
CA SER A 89 -4.91 -19.54 1.02
C SER A 89 -5.42 -20.92 0.58
N ARG A 90 -6.28 -20.98 -0.45
CA ARG A 90 -6.77 -22.24 -1.04
C ARG A 90 -5.67 -22.99 -1.78
N HIS A 91 -4.77 -22.30 -2.48
CA HIS A 91 -3.61 -22.90 -3.14
C HIS A 91 -2.66 -23.53 -2.11
N TYR A 92 -2.27 -22.77 -1.09
CA TYR A 92 -1.40 -23.26 -0.01
C TYR A 92 -2.01 -24.46 0.74
N ALA A 93 -3.32 -24.45 1.00
CA ALA A 93 -4.00 -25.59 1.62
C ALA A 93 -3.93 -26.85 0.74
N LYS A 94 -4.16 -26.71 -0.57
CA LYS A 94 -4.04 -27.82 -1.53
C LYS A 94 -2.61 -28.35 -1.65
N GLU A 95 -1.61 -27.48 -1.68
CA GLU A 95 -0.21 -27.89 -1.71
C GLU A 95 0.22 -28.61 -0.43
N LYS A 96 -0.20 -28.13 0.74
CA LYS A 96 0.07 -28.83 2.01
C LYS A 96 -0.55 -30.22 2.05
N VAL A 97 -1.78 -30.39 1.54
CA VAL A 97 -2.43 -31.71 1.45
C VAL A 97 -1.70 -32.62 0.46
N LYS A 98 -1.27 -32.11 -0.70
CA LYS A 98 -0.47 -32.88 -1.67
C LYS A 98 0.89 -33.28 -1.10
N ALA A 99 1.58 -32.37 -0.41
CA ALA A 99 2.84 -32.66 0.24
C ALA A 99 2.67 -33.73 1.32
N LYS A 100 1.63 -33.64 2.16
CA LYS A 100 1.34 -34.65 3.20
C LYS A 100 1.06 -36.05 2.63
N ARG A 101 0.44 -36.13 1.44
CA ARG A 101 0.22 -37.39 0.70
C ARG A 101 1.46 -37.94 -0.01
N LYS A 102 2.54 -37.17 -0.15
CA LYS A 102 3.77 -37.59 -0.84
C LYS A 102 4.81 -38.18 0.12
N TYR A 103 4.62 -37.99 1.43
CA TYR A 103 5.48 -38.50 2.50
C TYR A 103 4.77 -39.52 3.42
N CYS A 104 3.61 -40.03 2.99
CA CYS A 104 2.89 -41.14 3.58
C CYS A 104 2.63 -42.16 2.49
#